data_AF-A0A238XEM0-F1
#
_entry.id   AF-A0A238XEM0-F1
#
_cell.length_a   1.000
_cell.length_b   1.000
_cell.length_c   1.000
_cell.angle_alpha   90.00
_cell.angle_beta   90.00
_cell.angle_gamma   90.00
#
_symmetry.space_group_name_H-M   'P 1'
#
loop_
_entity.id
_entity.type
_entity.pdbx_description
1 polymer ?
#
loop_
_entity_poly.entity_id
_entity_poly.type
_entity_poly.pdbx_seq_one_letter_code
_entity_poly.pdbx_strand_id
1 'polypeptide(L)'
;MQEPAFSIGIEEEYLLVDLETYALADAPEGLMEACAGELEGQVSPEFLQCQIEIGTKVCAGVAEARDDLRRLRSAVSKHAATFNLSPIAASCHPLADWKNQPHTDKERYNDLRRVDRKRRAIALIV
;
A
#
# COMPACT_ATOMS: atom_id res chain seq x y z
N MET A 1 -20.68 30.72 -15.19
CA MET A 1 -20.12 29.36 -15.35
C MET A 1 -20.29 28.65 -14.03
N GLN A 2 -20.86 27.44 -14.01
CA GLN A 2 -20.77 26.58 -12.83
C GLN A 2 -19.37 25.95 -12.83
N GLU A 3 -18.70 25.98 -11.68
CA GLU A 3 -17.44 25.27 -11.50
C GLU A 3 -17.68 23.75 -11.57
N PRO A 4 -16.76 22.96 -12.16
CA PRO A 4 -16.91 21.52 -12.24
C PRO A 4 -16.88 20.90 -10.83
N ALA A 5 -17.67 19.83 -10.63
CA ALA A 5 -17.62 19.08 -9.38
C ALA A 5 -16.24 18.41 -9.22
N PHE A 6 -15.60 18.61 -8.07
CA PHE A 6 -14.33 17.99 -7.74
C PHE A 6 -14.54 16.61 -7.11
N SER A 7 -13.61 15.70 -7.37
CA SER A 7 -13.53 14.38 -6.74
C SER A 7 -12.13 14.15 -6.16
N ILE A 8 -12.00 13.21 -5.23
CA ILE A 8 -10.75 12.84 -4.58
C ILE A 8 -10.55 11.32 -4.65
N GLY A 9 -9.32 10.88 -4.90
CA GLY A 9 -8.86 9.51 -4.69
C GLY A 9 -7.61 9.55 -3.82
N ILE A 10 -7.46 8.57 -2.93
CA ILE A 10 -6.33 8.48 -2.00
C ILE A 10 -5.67 7.11 -2.14
N GLU A 11 -4.36 7.09 -2.25
CA GLU A 11 -3.51 5.89 -2.22
C GLU A 11 -2.67 5.92 -0.94
N GLU A 12 -2.54 4.77 -0.27
CA GLU A 12 -1.72 4.59 0.92
C GLU A 12 -0.88 3.32 0.80
N GLU A 13 0.41 3.46 1.06
CA GLU A 13 1.38 2.37 1.07
C GLU A 13 1.80 2.06 2.51
N TYR A 14 1.91 0.77 2.82
CA TYR A 14 2.27 0.27 4.14
C TYR A 14 3.45 -0.67 4.06
N LEU A 15 4.36 -0.57 5.02
CA LEU A 15 5.35 -1.62 5.27
C LEU A 15 4.71 -2.71 6.14
N LEU A 16 5.06 -3.96 5.90
CA LEU A 16 4.66 -5.09 6.75
C LEU A 16 5.78 -5.43 7.71
N VAL A 17 5.43 -5.59 8.99
CA VAL A 17 6.34 -6.03 10.04
C VAL A 17 5.81 -7.27 10.74
N ASP A 18 6.71 -8.15 11.15
CA ASP A 18 6.40 -9.26 12.05
C ASP A 18 6.04 -8.74 13.45
N LEU A 19 4.97 -9.26 14.04
CA LEU A 19 4.41 -8.77 15.30
C LEU A 19 5.29 -9.07 16.53
N GLU A 20 6.18 -10.07 16.45
CA GLU A 20 7.04 -10.45 17.58
C GLU A 20 8.39 -9.74 17.53
N THR A 21 8.97 -9.66 16.33
CA THR A 21 10.34 -9.16 16.12
C THR A 21 10.39 -7.71 15.65
N TYR A 22 9.27 -7.18 15.14
CA TYR A 22 9.20 -5.89 14.45
C TYR A 22 10.16 -5.77 13.27
N ALA A 23 10.60 -6.90 12.70
CA ALA A 23 11.39 -6.90 11.48
C ALA A 23 10.47 -6.72 10.27
N LEU A 24 10.99 -6.10 9.20
CA LEU A 24 10.31 -6.09 7.90
C LEU A 24 10.08 -7.52 7.43
N ALA A 25 8.87 -7.78 6.94
CA ALA A 25 8.47 -9.06 6.40
C ALA A 25 7.90 -8.88 5.00
N ASP A 26 8.15 -9.85 4.12
CA ASP A 26 7.54 -9.88 2.80
C ASP A 26 6.04 -10.15 2.93
N ALA A 27 5.23 -9.55 2.05
CA ALA A 27 3.81 -9.79 1.90
C ALA A 27 3.60 -11.22 1.38
N PRO A 28 3.02 -12.13 2.18
CA PRO A 28 2.73 -13.47 1.71
C PRO A 28 1.71 -13.42 0.56
N GLU A 29 1.85 -14.32 -0.43
CA GLU A 29 0.88 -14.41 -1.54
C GLU A 29 -0.56 -14.57 -1.01
N GLY A 30 -0.76 -15.42 0.01
CA GLY A 30 -2.05 -15.62 0.64
C GLY A 30 -2.63 -14.37 1.32
N LEU A 31 -1.78 -13.43 1.78
CA LEU A 31 -2.24 -12.13 2.30
C LEU A 31 -2.80 -11.28 1.16
N MET A 32 -2.08 -11.22 0.04
CA MET A 32 -2.51 -10.46 -1.13
C MET A 32 -3.79 -11.02 -1.73
N GLU A 33 -3.93 -12.35 -1.81
CA GLU A 33 -5.15 -13.01 -2.27
C GLU A 33 -6.35 -12.73 -1.35
N ALA A 34 -6.16 -12.83 -0.03
CA ALA A 34 -7.21 -12.56 0.95
C ALA A 34 -7.69 -11.10 0.88
N CYS A 35 -6.75 -10.15 0.80
CA CYS A 35 -7.06 -8.74 0.61
C CYS A 35 -7.77 -8.49 -0.73
N ALA A 36 -7.28 -9.07 -1.84
CA ALA A 36 -7.89 -8.90 -3.16
C ALA A 36 -9.33 -9.44 -3.20
N GLY A 37 -9.60 -10.55 -2.51
CA GLY A 37 -10.93 -11.13 -2.39
C GLY A 37 -11.93 -10.24 -1.62
N GLU A 38 -11.47 -9.43 -0.67
CA GLU A 38 -12.33 -8.52 0.12
C GLU A 38 -12.38 -7.09 -0.44
N LEU A 39 -11.31 -6.62 -1.10
CA LEU A 39 -11.12 -5.21 -1.44
C LEU A 39 -11.42 -4.85 -2.90
N GLU A 40 -11.97 -5.77 -3.71
CA GLU A 40 -12.54 -5.46 -5.04
C GLU A 40 -11.58 -4.68 -5.98
N GLY A 41 -10.27 -4.97 -5.94
CA GLY A 41 -9.27 -4.30 -6.78
C GLY A 41 -8.72 -2.99 -6.21
N GLN A 42 -9.02 -2.66 -4.95
CA GLN A 42 -8.47 -1.52 -4.20
C GLN A 42 -7.21 -1.87 -3.42
N VAL A 43 -6.51 -2.94 -3.82
CA VAL A 43 -5.26 -3.42 -3.22
C VAL A 43 -4.32 -3.91 -4.30
N SER A 44 -3.03 -3.59 -4.15
CA SER A 44 -1.97 -3.89 -5.13
C SER A 44 -0.70 -4.32 -4.40
N PRO A 45 0.08 -5.26 -4.98
CA PRO A 45 1.46 -5.49 -4.53
C PRO A 45 2.34 -4.33 -5.02
N GLU A 46 3.25 -3.88 -4.17
CA GLU A 46 4.14 -2.74 -4.48
C GLU A 46 5.54 -3.20 -4.95
N PHE A 47 6.41 -2.23 -5.29
CA PHE A 47 7.77 -2.51 -5.77
C PHE A 47 8.61 -3.34 -4.79
N LEU A 48 8.52 -3.06 -3.49
CA LEU A 48 9.16 -3.89 -2.46
C LEU A 48 8.22 -5.01 -2.03
N GLN A 49 8.75 -6.22 -1.87
CA GLN A 49 7.96 -7.37 -1.42
C GLN A 49 7.38 -7.15 0.00
N CYS A 50 7.99 -6.28 0.81
CA CYS A 50 7.52 -5.95 2.15
C CYS A 50 6.42 -4.87 2.21
N GLN A 51 5.85 -4.49 1.06
CA GLN A 51 4.87 -3.41 0.97
C GLN A 51 3.52 -3.89 0.44
N ILE A 52 2.47 -3.23 0.93
CA ILE A 52 1.09 -3.37 0.44
C ILE A 52 0.50 -1.98 0.21
N GLU A 53 -0.10 -1.78 -0.96
CA GLU A 53 -0.77 -0.53 -1.35
C GLU A 53 -2.29 -0.73 -1.31
N ILE A 54 -3.01 0.29 -0.82
CA ILE A 54 -4.47 0.41 -0.94
C ILE A 54 -4.86 1.71 -1.62
N GLY A 55 -5.95 1.69 -2.38
CA GLY A 55 -6.48 2.88 -3.06
C GLY A 55 -7.98 3.04 -2.86
N THR A 56 -8.45 4.23 -2.49
CA THR A 56 -9.90 4.50 -2.42
C THR A 56 -10.55 4.46 -3.80
N LYS A 57 -11.87 4.29 -3.84
CA LYS A 57 -12.64 4.66 -5.05
C LYS A 57 -12.51 6.17 -5.30
N VAL A 58 -12.99 6.62 -6.46
CA VAL A 58 -13.15 8.05 -6.74
C VAL A 58 -14.30 8.56 -5.88
N CYS A 59 -13.99 9.35 -4.86
CA CYS A 59 -14.93 9.87 -3.89
C CYS A 59 -15.37 11.29 -4.23
N ALA A 60 -16.62 11.64 -3.93
CA ALA A 60 -17.16 12.99 -4.10
C ALA A 60 -16.66 13.98 -3.03
N GLY A 61 -16.04 13.49 -1.95
CA GLY A 61 -15.48 14.33 -0.91
C GLY A 61 -14.78 13.55 0.22
N VAL A 62 -14.24 14.32 1.17
CA VAL A 62 -13.38 13.79 2.25
C VAL A 62 -14.10 12.80 3.17
N ALA A 63 -15.41 12.97 3.41
CA ALA A 63 -16.16 12.06 4.26
C ALA A 63 -16.24 10.64 3.68
N GLU A 64 -16.53 10.54 2.37
CA GLU A 64 -16.57 9.27 1.65
C GLU A 64 -15.17 8.64 1.58
N ALA A 65 -14.14 9.44 1.28
CA ALA A 65 -12.76 8.96 1.24
C ALA A 65 -12.29 8.42 2.60
N ARG A 66 -12.65 9.09 3.71
CA ARG A 66 -12.34 8.63 5.06
C ARG A 66 -13.01 7.29 5.37
N ASP A 67 -14.28 7.14 5.00
CA ASP A 67 -15.03 5.93 5.29
C ASP A 67 -14.51 4.75 4.46
N ASP A 68 -14.09 4.99 3.22
CA ASP A 68 -13.44 3.98 2.37
C ASP A 68 -12.05 3.60 2.91
N LEU A 69 -11.21 4.58 3.27
CA LEU A 69 -9.91 4.32 3.92
C LEU A 69 -10.06 3.51 5.20
N ARG A 70 -11.05 3.82 6.04
CA ARG A 70 -11.29 3.05 7.27
C ARG A 70 -11.58 1.58 6.96
N ARG A 71 -12.39 1.31 5.94
CA ARG A 71 -12.68 -0.06 5.48
C ARG A 71 -11.41 -0.75 4.97
N LEU A 72 -10.67 -0.09 4.07
CA LEU A 72 -9.44 -0.62 3.47
C LEU A 72 -8.39 -0.97 4.54
N ARG A 73 -8.08 -0.01 5.43
CA ARG A 73 -7.12 -0.20 6.52
C ARG A 73 -7.51 -1.33 7.47
N SER A 74 -8.81 -1.44 7.77
CA SER A 74 -9.33 -2.49 8.65
C SER A 74 -9.16 -3.87 8.02
N ALA A 75 -9.44 -4.00 6.72
CA ALA A 75 -9.29 -5.25 5.99
C ALA A 75 -7.81 -5.67 5.91
N VAL A 76 -6.91 -4.75 5.53
CA VAL A 76 -5.46 -5.05 5.49
C VAL A 76 -4.96 -5.47 6.86
N SER A 77 -5.29 -4.74 7.92
CA SER A 77 -4.85 -5.08 9.28
C SER A 77 -5.38 -6.43 9.74
N LYS A 78 -6.66 -6.73 9.45
CA LYS A 78 -7.32 -8.00 9.77
C LYS A 78 -6.63 -9.18 9.07
N HIS A 79 -6.38 -9.07 7.77
CA HIS A 79 -5.75 -10.15 7.00
C HIS A 79 -4.27 -10.29 7.34
N ALA A 80 -3.53 -9.19 7.51
CA ALA A 80 -2.12 -9.25 7.91
C ALA A 80 -1.94 -9.99 9.25
N ALA A 81 -2.83 -9.76 10.21
CA ALA A 81 -2.79 -10.42 11.51
C ALA A 81 -2.92 -11.94 11.43
N THR A 82 -3.57 -12.51 10.39
CA THR A 82 -3.63 -13.97 10.22
C THR A 82 -2.28 -14.59 9.83
N PHE A 83 -1.33 -13.77 9.40
CA PHE A 83 0.04 -14.16 9.05
C PHE A 83 1.08 -13.71 10.09
N ASN A 84 0.65 -13.29 11.29
CA ASN A 84 1.52 -12.67 12.32
C ASN A 84 2.16 -11.35 11.89
N LEU A 85 1.54 -10.62 10.96
CA LEU A 85 2.04 -9.36 10.43
C LEU A 85 1.18 -8.17 10.86
N SER A 86 1.79 -6.99 10.90
CA SER A 86 1.09 -5.70 11.03
C SER A 86 1.52 -4.76 9.92
N PRO A 87 0.57 -4.06 9.25
CA PRO A 87 0.92 -2.90 8.45
C PRO A 87 1.37 -1.76 9.38
N ILE A 88 2.41 -1.05 8.97
CA ILE A 88 2.83 0.21 9.59
C ILE A 88 2.88 1.29 8.51
N ALA A 89 2.39 2.48 8.88
CA ALA A 89 2.53 3.66 8.06
C ALA A 89 3.84 4.34 8.48
N ALA A 90 4.92 4.03 7.76
CA ALA A 90 6.24 4.62 7.96
C ALA A 90 6.98 4.74 6.63
N SER A 91 7.55 5.92 6.35
CA SER A 91 8.38 6.15 5.14
C SER A 91 9.63 5.28 5.07
N CYS A 92 10.25 5.02 6.23
CA CYS A 92 11.42 4.16 6.35
C CYS A 92 11.26 3.30 7.61
N HIS A 93 11.53 2.00 7.48
CA HIS A 93 11.60 1.15 8.67
C HIS A 93 12.80 1.56 9.54
N PRO A 94 12.61 1.87 10.84
CA PRO A 94 13.64 2.48 11.67
C PRO A 94 14.88 1.61 11.91
N LEU A 95 14.74 0.29 11.73
CA LEU A 95 15.77 -0.70 12.04
C LEU A 95 16.21 -1.56 10.85
N ALA A 96 15.58 -1.41 9.67
CA ALA A 96 15.90 -2.28 8.54
C ALA A 96 17.04 -1.70 7.71
N ASP A 97 17.97 -2.56 7.28
CA ASP A 97 18.94 -2.20 6.24
C ASP A 97 18.27 -2.38 4.87
N TRP A 98 18.05 -1.26 4.18
CA TRP A 98 17.45 -1.20 2.85
C TRP A 98 18.17 -2.06 1.80
N LYS A 99 19.45 -2.41 2.05
CA LYS A 99 20.25 -3.26 1.15
C LYS A 99 19.83 -4.73 1.14
N ASN A 100 19.08 -5.17 2.15
CA ASN A 100 18.70 -6.58 2.32
C ASN A 100 17.25 -6.86 1.92
N GLN A 101 16.52 -5.89 1.34
CA GLN A 101 15.12 -6.07 0.95
C GLN A 101 15.03 -6.75 -0.43
N PRO A 102 14.35 -7.90 -0.56
CA PRO A 102 14.13 -8.54 -1.85
C PRO A 102 13.18 -7.70 -2.72
N HIS A 103 13.52 -7.55 -4.00
CA HIS A 103 12.67 -6.87 -4.97
C HIS A 103 11.65 -7.83 -5.57
N THR A 104 10.46 -7.31 -5.87
CA THR A 104 9.43 -8.05 -6.61
C THR A 104 9.95 -8.41 -8.01
N ASP A 105 10.12 -9.70 -8.30
CA ASP A 105 10.66 -10.18 -9.57
C ASP A 105 9.58 -10.12 -10.67
N LYS A 106 9.51 -8.98 -11.37
CA LYS A 106 8.71 -8.81 -12.58
C LYS A 106 9.59 -8.17 -13.66
N GLU A 107 9.69 -8.84 -14.81
CA GLU A 107 10.49 -8.50 -16.03
C GLU A 107 10.27 -7.09 -16.63
N ARG A 108 9.55 -6.19 -15.96
CA ARG A 108 9.28 -4.81 -16.39
C ARG A 108 10.30 -3.78 -15.86
N TYR A 109 11.27 -4.20 -15.03
CA TYR A 109 12.05 -3.26 -14.20
C TYR A 109 13.29 -2.62 -14.84
N ASN A 110 13.72 -3.03 -16.04
CA ASN A 110 14.77 -2.29 -16.76
C ASN A 110 14.30 -0.95 -17.32
N ASP A 111 12.98 -0.74 -17.48
CA ASP A 111 12.41 0.51 -17.99
C ASP A 111 12.09 1.56 -16.90
N LEU A 112 11.95 1.13 -15.64
CA LEU A 112 11.59 2.02 -14.52
C LEU A 112 12.71 3.01 -14.13
N ARG A 113 13.96 2.72 -14.51
CA ARG A 113 15.08 3.68 -14.40
C ARG A 113 14.85 4.98 -15.18
N ARG A 114 13.88 5.02 -16.11
CA ARG A 114 13.56 6.18 -16.97
C ARG A 114 12.26 6.88 -16.61
N VAL A 115 11.37 6.25 -15.82
CA VAL A 115 10.01 6.75 -15.52
C VAL A 115 9.93 7.56 -14.22
N ASP A 116 10.93 7.41 -13.34
CA ASP A 116 11.06 8.08 -12.03
C ASP A 116 11.08 9.64 -12.11
N ARG A 117 11.07 10.21 -13.32
CA ARG A 117 11.04 11.66 -13.56
C ARG A 117 9.64 12.24 -13.82
N LYS A 118 8.56 11.43 -13.86
CA LYS A 118 7.24 11.89 -14.36
C LYS A 118 6.03 11.68 -13.45
N ARG A 119 6.13 11.01 -12.30
CA ARG A 119 5.02 10.93 -11.35
C ARG A 119 5.40 11.66 -10.07
N ARG A 120 5.22 12.98 -10.06
CA ARG A 120 5.11 13.75 -8.81
C ARG A 120 3.72 13.53 -8.22
N ALA A 121 3.42 12.29 -7.84
CA ALA A 121 2.42 12.06 -6.81
C ALA A 121 3.18 12.23 -5.49
N ILE A 122 2.67 13.06 -4.61
CA ILE A 122 3.17 13.12 -3.24
C ILE A 122 2.75 11.77 -2.64
N ALA A 123 3.65 10.79 -2.63
CA ALA A 123 3.52 9.64 -1.78
C ALA A 123 3.62 10.17 -0.35
N LEU A 124 2.48 10.42 0.28
CA LEU A 124 2.45 10.56 1.72
C LEU A 124 2.58 9.15 2.26
N ILE A 125 3.81 8.65 2.30
CA ILE A 125 4.14 7.54 3.17
C ILE A 125 4.01 8.13 4.57
N VAL A 126 2.89 7.87 5.25
CA VAL A 126 2.69 8.35 6.62
C VAL A 126 3.83 7.90 7.52
#